data_AF-A0A193QLB0-F1
#
_entry.id   AF-A0A193QLB0-F1
#
_cell.length_a   1.000
_cell.length_b   1.000
_cell.length_c   1.000
_cell.angle_alpha   90.00
_cell.angle_beta   90.00
_cell.angle_gamma   90.00
#
_symmetry.space_group_name_H-M   'P 1'
#
loop_
_entity.id
_entity.type
_entity.pdbx_description
1 polymer ?
#
loop_
_entity_poly.entity_id
_entity_poly.type
_entity_poly.pdbx_seq_one_letter_code
_entity_poly.pdbx_strand_id
1 'polypeptide(L)'
;MAKKGEVKLTPDDIGALAQTGGTVTGTLHVTHSVNIGDVDSGLIANGNGNVAFYANNVKTGEWNNDRLHWIKNIEIGGALNVSGDANFIKNINTKANINAWDLKANGGVYDQGQRVYSFKNPPISANLSQNGWYKDNTTGFIYQWGYIGSTNVIQNFPITFPRNCLNVIVSNADAQGDTVDNAFGYPVNNASFYVATKGSVRGNIAGFPVYWSAVGF
;
A
#
# COMPACT_ATOMS: atom_id res chain seq x y z
N MET A 1 -82.10 14.47 -12.19
CA MET A 1 -82.01 15.94 -12.30
C MET A 1 -80.66 16.37 -11.77
N ALA A 2 -79.76 16.90 -12.61
CA ALA A 2 -78.51 17.50 -12.16
C ALA A 2 -78.82 18.81 -11.40
N LYS A 3 -78.15 19.07 -10.27
CA LYS A 3 -78.36 20.29 -9.48
C LYS A 3 -77.84 21.51 -10.25
N LYS A 4 -78.63 22.57 -10.28
CA LYS A 4 -78.33 23.86 -10.93
C LYS A 4 -77.12 24.49 -10.21
N GLY A 5 -75.93 24.49 -10.85
CA GLY A 5 -74.74 25.18 -10.34
C GLY A 5 -73.40 24.44 -10.48
N GLU A 6 -73.37 23.16 -10.87
CA GLU A 6 -72.10 22.47 -11.12
C GLU A 6 -71.56 22.79 -12.51
N VAL A 7 -70.48 23.58 -12.57
CA VAL A 7 -69.68 23.78 -13.78
C VAL A 7 -68.80 22.54 -13.94
N LYS A 8 -69.14 21.68 -14.91
CA LYS A 8 -68.30 20.54 -15.29
C LYS A 8 -67.22 21.04 -16.24
N LEU A 9 -66.03 21.28 -15.72
CA LEU A 9 -64.86 21.62 -16.55
C LEU A 9 -64.52 20.44 -17.47
N THR A 10 -64.23 20.76 -18.72
CA THR A 10 -63.80 19.84 -19.78
C THR A 10 -62.28 19.93 -19.96
N PRO A 11 -61.64 18.95 -20.61
CA PRO A 11 -60.21 19.04 -20.93
C PRO A 11 -59.80 20.27 -21.76
N ASP A 12 -60.76 20.94 -22.40
CA ASP A 12 -60.54 22.15 -23.20
C ASP A 12 -60.52 23.45 -22.35
N ASP A 13 -60.92 23.39 -21.07
CA ASP A 13 -60.89 24.53 -20.16
C ASP A 13 -59.46 24.81 -19.65
N ILE A 14 -59.02 26.07 -19.70
CA ILE A 14 -57.66 26.48 -19.29
C ILE A 14 -57.44 26.13 -17.80
N GLY A 15 -56.49 25.23 -17.55
CA GLY A 15 -56.11 24.80 -16.20
C GLY A 15 -56.91 23.63 -15.63
N ALA A 16 -57.86 23.07 -16.37
CA ALA A 16 -58.60 21.87 -15.96
C ALA A 16 -57.79 20.59 -16.24
N LEU A 17 -57.03 20.13 -15.25
CA LEU A 17 -56.41 18.80 -15.28
C LEU A 17 -57.39 17.75 -14.73
N ALA A 18 -57.40 16.57 -15.33
CA ALA A 18 -58.19 15.45 -14.83
C ALA A 18 -57.77 15.12 -13.38
N GLN A 19 -58.76 14.79 -12.53
CA GLN A 19 -58.51 14.42 -11.13
C GLN A 19 -57.72 13.12 -10.99
N THR A 20 -57.63 12.33 -12.06
CA THR A 20 -56.85 11.10 -12.14
C THR A 20 -56.14 11.03 -13.49
N GLY A 21 -54.80 11.03 -13.45
CA GLY A 21 -53.97 11.02 -14.65
C GLY A 21 -54.01 12.34 -15.43
N GLY A 22 -53.22 12.41 -16.50
CA GLY A 22 -53.13 13.58 -17.37
C GLY A 22 -51.69 13.90 -17.78
N THR A 23 -51.54 14.80 -18.74
CA THR A 23 -50.23 15.27 -19.21
C THR A 23 -50.21 16.78 -19.13
N VAL A 24 -49.21 17.33 -18.45
CA VAL A 24 -48.93 18.78 -18.47
C VAL A 24 -48.00 19.04 -19.66
N THR A 25 -48.47 19.78 -20.65
CA THR A 25 -47.73 20.10 -21.89
C THR A 25 -46.98 21.44 -21.83
N GLY A 26 -47.14 22.21 -20.76
CA GLY A 26 -46.45 23.48 -20.49
C GLY A 26 -45.50 23.40 -19.28
N THR A 27 -44.92 24.54 -18.90
CA THR A 27 -44.04 24.63 -17.71
C THR A 27 -44.83 24.44 -16.41
N LEU A 28 -44.40 23.51 -15.57
CA LEU A 28 -44.92 23.34 -14.21
C LEU A 28 -44.08 24.16 -13.21
N HIS A 29 -44.69 25.15 -12.56
CA HIS A 29 -44.04 25.91 -11.48
C HIS A 29 -44.54 25.40 -10.12
N VAL A 30 -43.64 24.87 -9.29
CA VAL A 30 -43.94 24.36 -7.94
C VAL A 30 -43.13 25.14 -6.91
N THR A 31 -43.77 25.62 -5.85
CA THR A 31 -43.13 26.44 -4.80
C THR A 31 -42.69 25.63 -3.57
N HIS A 32 -42.93 24.33 -3.55
CA HIS A 32 -42.64 23.39 -2.47
C HIS A 32 -42.07 22.07 -3.02
N SER A 33 -42.01 21.01 -2.21
CA SER A 33 -41.54 19.69 -2.63
C SER A 33 -42.49 19.01 -3.62
N VAL A 34 -41.91 18.30 -4.60
CA VAL A 34 -42.62 17.41 -5.51
C VAL A 34 -42.32 15.97 -5.09
N ASN A 35 -43.37 15.17 -4.86
CA ASN A 35 -43.22 13.73 -4.78
C ASN A 35 -43.36 13.15 -6.18
N ILE A 36 -42.40 12.33 -6.61
CA ILE A 36 -42.38 11.71 -7.94
C ILE A 36 -42.41 10.21 -7.75
N GLY A 37 -43.42 9.52 -8.28
CA GLY A 37 -43.53 8.07 -8.15
C GLY A 37 -44.97 7.60 -7.93
N ASP A 38 -45.13 6.35 -7.54
CA ASP A 38 -46.41 5.77 -7.15
C ASP A 38 -46.51 5.64 -5.61
N VAL A 39 -47.40 4.77 -5.14
CA VAL A 39 -47.64 4.60 -3.69
C VAL A 39 -46.45 4.03 -2.94
N ASP A 40 -45.52 3.35 -3.61
CA ASP A 40 -44.45 2.59 -2.96
C ASP A 40 -43.04 2.82 -3.51
N SER A 41 -42.91 3.58 -4.60
CA SER A 41 -41.64 3.80 -5.31
C SER A 41 -41.51 5.25 -5.74
N GLY A 42 -40.32 5.85 -5.64
CA GLY A 42 -40.08 7.21 -6.13
C GLY A 42 -39.15 8.11 -5.30
N LEU A 43 -39.23 9.42 -5.56
CA LEU A 43 -38.68 10.50 -4.75
C LEU A 43 -39.77 11.01 -3.81
N ILE A 44 -39.65 10.69 -2.52
CA ILE A 44 -40.71 10.94 -1.54
C ILE A 44 -40.16 11.87 -0.45
N ALA A 45 -40.91 12.91 -0.10
CA ALA A 45 -40.61 13.76 1.05
C ALA A 45 -40.48 12.91 2.34
N ASN A 46 -39.41 13.10 3.10
CA ASN A 46 -39.05 12.24 4.24
C ASN A 46 -38.97 13.02 5.57
N GLY A 47 -39.87 13.98 5.73
CA GLY A 47 -39.81 14.98 6.80
C GLY A 47 -39.30 16.33 6.29
N ASN A 48 -38.91 17.21 7.21
CA ASN A 48 -38.46 18.55 6.86
C ASN A 48 -36.99 18.53 6.41
N GLY A 49 -36.70 19.14 5.25
CA GLY A 49 -35.33 19.35 4.75
C GLY A 49 -34.66 18.12 4.13
N ASN A 50 -35.41 17.10 3.73
CA ASN A 50 -34.85 15.89 3.11
C ASN A 50 -35.77 15.28 2.04
N VAL A 51 -35.19 14.46 1.18
CA VAL A 51 -35.89 13.66 0.18
C VAL A 51 -35.33 12.24 0.24
N ALA A 52 -36.21 11.24 0.20
CA ALA A 52 -35.82 9.83 0.20
C ALA A 52 -36.10 9.17 -1.15
N PHE A 53 -35.28 8.19 -1.49
CA PHE A 53 -35.47 7.28 -2.61
C PHE A 53 -36.16 6.01 -2.11
N TYR A 54 -37.31 5.68 -2.69
CA TYR A 54 -38.08 4.48 -2.38
C TYR A 54 -38.21 3.56 -3.60
N ALA A 55 -38.24 2.26 -3.34
CA ALA A 55 -38.62 1.24 -4.31
C ALA A 55 -39.37 0.11 -3.58
N ASN A 56 -40.58 -0.22 -4.03
CA ASN A 56 -41.43 -1.28 -3.46
C ASN A 56 -41.55 -1.19 -1.92
N ASN A 57 -41.89 -0.01 -1.40
CA ASN A 57 -42.02 0.30 0.04
C ASN A 57 -40.71 0.24 0.84
N VAL A 58 -39.55 0.19 0.19
CA VAL A 58 -38.24 0.16 0.85
C VAL A 58 -37.47 1.44 0.55
N LYS A 59 -37.00 2.13 1.60
CA LYS A 59 -36.06 3.25 1.46
C LYS A 59 -34.69 2.72 1.02
N THR A 60 -34.20 3.16 -0.14
CA THR A 60 -32.92 2.74 -0.72
C THR A 60 -31.82 3.79 -0.55
N GLY A 61 -32.20 5.05 -0.30
CA GLY A 61 -31.29 6.14 0.02
C GLY A 61 -32.03 7.40 0.46
N GLU A 62 -31.29 8.43 0.81
CA GLU A 62 -31.83 9.75 1.15
C GLU A 62 -30.79 10.85 0.96
N TRP A 63 -31.26 12.08 0.76
CA TRP A 63 -30.46 13.29 0.85
C TRP A 63 -31.00 14.18 1.96
N ASN A 64 -30.10 14.69 2.80
CA ASN A 64 -30.38 15.66 3.86
C ASN A 64 -29.26 16.72 3.96
N ASN A 65 -29.32 17.59 4.97
CA ASN A 65 -28.35 18.66 5.19
C ASN A 65 -26.90 18.19 5.44
N ASP A 66 -26.71 16.92 5.81
CA ASP A 66 -25.40 16.38 6.15
C ASP A 66 -24.76 15.59 4.99
N ARG A 67 -25.57 14.82 4.23
CA ARG A 67 -25.07 13.91 3.20
C ARG A 67 -26.12 13.48 2.19
N LEU A 68 -25.63 12.98 1.06
CA LEU A 68 -26.33 12.03 0.20
C LEU A 68 -25.95 10.61 0.63
N HIS A 69 -26.92 9.79 1.02
CA HIS A 69 -26.71 8.49 1.65
C HIS A 69 -27.44 7.38 0.92
N TRP A 70 -26.73 6.30 0.64
CA TRP A 70 -27.29 5.08 0.08
C TRP A 70 -27.33 3.99 1.15
N ILE A 71 -28.50 3.38 1.35
CA ILE A 71 -28.74 2.38 2.42
C ILE A 71 -28.33 0.98 1.96
N LYS A 72 -28.35 0.75 0.65
CA LYS A 72 -27.94 -0.50 0.01
C LYS A 72 -26.65 -0.26 -0.77
N ASN A 73 -26.60 -0.74 -2.01
CA ASN A 73 -25.42 -0.61 -2.85
C ASN A 73 -25.53 0.64 -3.74
N ILE A 74 -24.37 1.13 -4.17
CA ILE A 74 -24.23 2.10 -5.26
C ILE A 74 -23.51 1.37 -6.38
N GLU A 75 -24.04 1.46 -7.59
CA GLU A 75 -23.35 1.03 -8.80
C GLU A 75 -22.98 2.26 -9.62
N ILE A 76 -21.73 2.31 -10.09
CA ILE A 76 -21.22 3.40 -10.92
C ILE A 76 -20.70 2.74 -12.20
N GLY A 77 -21.38 2.96 -13.32
CA GLY A 77 -21.00 2.39 -14.61
C GLY A 77 -19.72 2.96 -15.22
N GLY A 78 -19.10 3.94 -14.56
CA GLY A 78 -17.86 4.60 -14.97
C GLY A 78 -16.93 4.89 -13.78
N ALA A 79 -16.13 5.95 -13.89
CA ALA A 79 -15.21 6.34 -12.83
C ALA A 79 -15.93 7.07 -11.68
N LEU A 80 -15.52 6.78 -10.44
CA LEU A 80 -15.81 7.60 -9.28
C LEU A 80 -14.65 8.58 -9.06
N ASN A 81 -14.87 9.87 -9.30
CA ASN A 81 -13.91 10.91 -9.00
C ASN A 81 -14.25 11.56 -7.65
N VAL A 82 -13.32 11.54 -6.70
CA VAL A 82 -13.47 12.15 -5.38
C VAL A 82 -12.38 13.22 -5.22
N SER A 83 -12.77 14.47 -4.99
CA SER A 83 -11.83 15.60 -4.86
C SER A 83 -11.21 15.74 -3.47
N GLY A 84 -11.77 15.04 -2.48
CA GLY A 84 -11.26 14.95 -1.12
C GLY A 84 -10.95 13.51 -0.73
N ASP A 85 -11.04 13.21 0.56
CA ASP A 85 -10.75 11.88 1.09
C ASP A 85 -11.89 10.88 0.82
N ALA A 86 -11.51 9.63 0.53
CA ALA A 86 -12.42 8.50 0.45
C ALA A 86 -12.11 7.48 1.55
N ASN A 87 -13.04 7.31 2.50
CA ASN A 87 -12.89 6.38 3.62
C ASN A 87 -13.67 5.09 3.39
N PHE A 88 -12.97 3.98 3.18
CA PHE A 88 -13.56 2.64 3.08
C PHE A 88 -13.36 1.91 4.42
N ILE A 89 -14.46 1.58 5.12
CA ILE A 89 -14.43 1.02 6.49
C ILE A 89 -13.97 -0.45 6.52
N LYS A 90 -14.05 -1.14 5.38
CA LYS A 90 -13.66 -2.55 5.25
C LYS A 90 -12.67 -2.71 4.10
N ASN A 91 -13.03 -3.52 3.10
CA ASN A 91 -12.12 -3.92 2.03
C ASN A 91 -12.32 -3.06 0.79
N ILE A 92 -11.23 -2.84 0.06
CA ILE A 92 -11.25 -2.36 -1.33
C ILE A 92 -10.89 -3.57 -2.20
N ASN A 93 -11.85 -4.10 -2.94
CA ASN A 93 -11.63 -5.21 -3.87
C ASN A 93 -11.46 -4.66 -5.29
N THR A 94 -10.32 -4.92 -5.91
CA THR A 94 -10.04 -4.51 -7.29
C THR A 94 -9.72 -5.75 -8.14
N LYS A 95 -10.07 -5.71 -9.43
CA LYS A 95 -9.72 -6.78 -10.39
C LYS A 95 -8.34 -6.56 -11.05
N ALA A 96 -7.80 -5.35 -10.92
CA ALA A 96 -6.58 -4.91 -11.56
C ALA A 96 -5.69 -4.23 -10.50
N ASN A 97 -5.13 -3.06 -10.83
CA ASN A 97 -4.13 -2.41 -10.01
C ASN A 97 -4.74 -1.41 -9.02
N ILE A 98 -4.01 -1.14 -7.94
CA ILE A 98 -4.16 0.04 -7.09
C ILE A 98 -3.01 0.98 -7.44
N ASN A 99 -3.31 2.13 -8.05
CA ASN A 99 -2.32 3.15 -8.38
C ASN A 99 -2.39 4.26 -7.33
N ALA A 100 -1.34 4.38 -6.52
CA ALA A 100 -1.22 5.38 -5.47
C ALA A 100 0.22 5.89 -5.38
N TRP A 101 0.40 7.18 -5.07
CA TRP A 101 1.73 7.76 -4.82
C TRP A 101 2.39 7.17 -3.57
N ASP A 102 1.60 6.85 -2.55
CA ASP A 102 2.04 6.19 -1.32
C ASP A 102 1.01 5.15 -0.87
N LEU A 103 1.48 4.02 -0.34
CA LEU A 103 0.65 2.96 0.23
C LEU A 103 1.11 2.66 1.66
N LYS A 104 0.36 3.20 2.63
CA LYS A 104 0.61 2.96 4.06
C LYS A 104 -0.15 1.73 4.54
N ALA A 105 0.55 0.62 4.75
CA ALA A 105 -0.03 -0.63 5.25
C ALA A 105 0.38 -0.92 6.69
N ASN A 106 -0.55 -0.77 7.65
CA ASN A 106 -0.29 -1.13 9.06
C ASN A 106 -0.05 -2.65 9.22
N GLY A 107 -0.87 -3.46 8.55
CA GLY A 107 -0.75 -4.93 8.56
C GLY A 107 0.38 -5.49 7.68
N GLY A 108 1.02 -4.67 6.84
CA GLY A 108 1.93 -5.09 5.76
C GLY A 108 1.23 -5.35 4.43
N VAL A 109 2.02 -5.50 3.37
CA VAL A 109 1.54 -5.91 2.03
C VAL A 109 1.79 -7.41 1.87
N TYR A 110 0.82 -8.12 1.29
CA TYR A 110 0.87 -9.56 1.12
C TYR A 110 0.59 -9.95 -0.32
N ASP A 111 1.23 -11.04 -0.75
CA ASP A 111 0.97 -11.75 -1.99
C ASP A 111 0.62 -13.20 -1.63
N GLN A 112 -0.59 -13.66 -2.00
CA GLN A 112 -1.09 -15.01 -1.70
C GLN A 112 -0.92 -15.45 -0.23
N GLY A 113 -1.08 -14.52 0.72
CA GLY A 113 -0.90 -14.77 2.16
C GLY A 113 0.55 -14.70 2.65
N GLN A 114 1.54 -14.63 1.75
CA GLN A 114 2.92 -14.34 2.08
C GLN A 114 3.12 -12.84 2.23
N ARG A 115 3.71 -12.40 3.35
CA ARG A 115 4.03 -11.00 3.55
C ARG A 115 5.19 -10.59 2.64
N VAL A 116 4.97 -9.65 1.73
CA VAL A 116 5.99 -9.15 0.79
C VAL A 116 6.62 -7.83 1.22
N TYR A 117 5.94 -7.04 2.07
CA TYR A 117 6.51 -5.79 2.60
C TYR A 117 6.02 -5.48 4.01
N SER A 118 6.98 -5.22 4.92
CA SER A 118 6.75 -4.49 6.19
C SER A 118 8.07 -4.02 6.79
N PHE A 119 8.03 -3.11 7.77
CA PHE A 119 9.21 -2.73 8.56
C PHE A 119 9.89 -3.93 9.25
N LYS A 120 9.11 -4.99 9.56
CA LYS A 120 9.61 -6.24 10.17
C LYS A 120 10.01 -7.31 9.15
N ASN A 121 9.78 -7.08 7.85
CA ASN A 121 10.20 -7.92 6.75
C ASN A 121 10.82 -7.07 5.62
N PRO A 122 11.89 -6.31 5.91
CA PRO A 122 12.59 -5.55 4.89
C PRO A 122 13.27 -6.53 3.91
N PRO A 123 13.37 -6.18 2.60
CA PRO A 123 14.13 -6.98 1.64
C PRO A 123 15.61 -7.14 2.05
N ILE A 124 16.07 -6.30 2.98
CA ILE A 124 17.44 -6.26 3.47
C ILE A 124 17.46 -6.36 5.00
N SER A 125 18.33 -7.21 5.56
CA SER A 125 18.70 -7.21 6.98
C SER A 125 20.18 -6.91 7.16
N ALA A 126 20.57 -6.29 8.28
CA ALA A 126 21.96 -5.91 8.52
C ALA A 126 22.32 -5.80 10.01
N ASN A 127 23.60 -5.98 10.32
CA ASN A 127 24.24 -5.58 11.57
C ASN A 127 25.38 -4.62 11.23
N LEU A 128 25.24 -3.34 11.64
CA LEU A 128 26.16 -2.26 11.30
C LEU A 128 27.28 -2.05 12.34
N SER A 129 27.66 -3.09 13.08
CA SER A 129 28.82 -3.05 13.98
C SER A 129 30.15 -3.07 13.22
N GLN A 130 31.27 -2.89 13.94
CA GLN A 130 32.62 -2.89 13.35
C GLN A 130 32.90 -4.17 12.55
N ASN A 131 32.47 -5.33 13.08
CA ASN A 131 32.47 -6.61 12.37
C ASN A 131 31.02 -6.92 11.98
N GLY A 132 30.60 -6.33 10.87
CA GLY A 132 29.20 -6.26 10.47
C GLY A 132 28.88 -7.09 9.24
N TRP A 133 27.59 -7.07 8.90
CA TRP A 133 27.08 -7.72 7.71
C TRP A 133 25.82 -7.02 7.18
N TYR A 134 25.59 -7.24 5.89
CA TYR A 134 24.40 -6.90 5.15
C TYR A 134 23.94 -8.16 4.40
N LYS A 135 22.63 -8.44 4.41
CA LYS A 135 22.02 -9.55 3.67
C LYS A 135 20.79 -9.05 2.90
N ASP A 136 20.80 -9.32 1.61
CA ASP A 136 19.61 -9.27 0.77
C ASP A 136 18.82 -10.58 0.97
N ASN A 137 17.63 -10.49 1.56
CA ASN A 137 16.76 -11.64 1.82
C ASN A 137 15.99 -12.08 0.56
N THR A 138 15.98 -11.28 -0.50
CA THR A 138 15.38 -11.64 -1.78
C THR A 138 16.31 -12.51 -2.62
N THR A 139 17.59 -12.15 -2.71
CA THR A 139 18.58 -12.92 -3.52
C THR A 139 19.42 -13.89 -2.69
N GLY A 140 19.49 -13.70 -1.37
CA GLY A 140 20.39 -14.42 -0.49
C GLY A 140 21.82 -13.87 -0.46
N PHE A 141 22.13 -12.81 -1.23
CA PHE A 141 23.45 -12.19 -1.23
C PHE A 141 23.81 -11.62 0.14
N ILE A 142 25.02 -11.90 0.58
CA ILE A 142 25.58 -11.44 1.85
C ILE A 142 26.89 -10.70 1.57
N TYR A 143 27.04 -9.52 2.16
CA TYR A 143 28.28 -8.75 2.25
C TYR A 143 28.65 -8.60 3.73
N GLN A 144 29.87 -9.02 4.11
CA GLN A 144 30.36 -8.92 5.49
C GLN A 144 31.66 -8.11 5.51
N TRP A 145 31.95 -7.47 6.64
CA TRP A 145 33.15 -6.66 6.82
C TRP A 145 33.68 -6.75 8.24
N GLY A 146 34.91 -6.31 8.43
CA GLY A 146 35.47 -6.22 9.77
C GLY A 146 36.86 -5.64 9.87
N TYR A 147 37.31 -5.55 11.12
CA TYR A 147 38.66 -5.16 11.54
C TYR A 147 39.29 -6.26 12.39
N ILE A 148 40.57 -6.51 12.18
CA ILE A 148 41.36 -7.45 12.97
C ILE A 148 42.65 -6.76 13.38
N GLY A 149 42.88 -6.60 14.69
CA GLY A 149 44.05 -5.89 15.22
C GLY A 149 45.35 -6.71 15.21
N SER A 150 45.27 -8.04 15.12
CA SER A 150 46.44 -8.90 14.96
C SER A 150 46.11 -10.06 14.03
N THR A 151 46.80 -10.12 12.89
CA THR A 151 46.54 -11.12 11.84
C THR A 151 47.45 -12.35 11.98
N ASN A 152 47.52 -13.21 10.94
CA ASN A 152 48.05 -14.57 10.96
C ASN A 152 47.15 -15.52 11.78
N VAL A 153 45.84 -15.43 11.56
CA VAL A 153 44.80 -16.16 12.30
C VAL A 153 43.70 -16.65 11.37
N ILE A 154 42.91 -17.61 11.86
CA ILE A 154 41.60 -17.93 11.27
C ILE A 154 40.55 -17.11 12.03
N GLN A 155 39.78 -16.31 11.30
CA GLN A 155 38.72 -15.47 11.85
C GLN A 155 37.36 -15.99 11.40
N ASN A 156 36.38 -15.96 12.30
CA ASN A 156 34.99 -16.25 11.96
C ASN A 156 34.32 -15.04 11.33
N PHE A 157 33.49 -15.28 10.31
CA PHE A 157 32.56 -14.29 9.81
C PHE A 157 31.49 -13.96 10.87
N PRO A 158 30.95 -12.73 10.90
CA PRO A 158 29.81 -12.37 11.74
C PRO A 158 28.61 -13.31 11.59
N ILE A 159 28.33 -13.79 10.37
CA ILE A 159 27.38 -14.85 10.06
C ILE A 159 27.97 -15.85 9.07
N THR A 160 27.56 -17.12 9.16
CA THR A 160 27.94 -18.15 8.19
C THR A 160 27.27 -17.88 6.83
N PHE A 161 28.02 -17.94 5.74
CA PHE A 161 27.46 -17.96 4.39
C PHE A 161 26.70 -19.29 4.17
N PRO A 162 25.38 -19.28 3.91
CA PRO A 162 24.60 -20.52 3.83
C PRO A 162 25.09 -21.53 2.80
N ARG A 163 25.66 -21.09 1.67
CA ARG A 163 26.16 -21.96 0.60
C ARG A 163 27.64 -21.78 0.31
N ASN A 164 28.10 -20.56 0.02
CA ASN A 164 29.48 -20.30 -0.38
C ASN A 164 29.95 -18.90 0.03
N CYS A 165 31.17 -18.82 0.56
CA CYS A 165 31.96 -17.59 0.53
C CYS A 165 32.68 -17.50 -0.82
N LEU A 166 32.39 -16.48 -1.62
CA LEU A 166 32.95 -16.31 -2.96
C LEU A 166 34.31 -15.60 -2.95
N ASN A 167 34.50 -14.66 -2.04
CA ASN A 167 35.71 -13.87 -1.97
C ASN A 167 35.92 -13.29 -0.57
N VAL A 168 37.19 -13.09 -0.21
CA VAL A 168 37.65 -12.31 0.93
C VAL A 168 38.70 -11.32 0.41
N ILE A 169 38.44 -10.03 0.57
CA ILE A 169 39.37 -8.96 0.23
C ILE A 169 39.88 -8.37 1.53
N VAL A 170 41.19 -8.20 1.63
CA VAL A 170 41.87 -7.72 2.84
C VAL A 170 42.77 -6.54 2.47
N SER A 171 42.81 -5.52 3.32
CA SER A 171 43.73 -4.39 3.22
C SER A 171 44.35 -4.09 4.58
N ASN A 172 45.58 -3.57 4.62
CA ASN A 172 46.15 -3.03 5.84
C ASN A 172 45.24 -1.95 6.42
N ALA A 173 45.10 -1.90 7.74
CA ALA A 173 44.27 -0.90 8.40
C ALA A 173 45.04 0.41 8.63
N ASP A 174 46.07 0.36 9.47
CA ASP A 174 46.82 1.55 9.92
C ASP A 174 48.30 1.27 10.27
N ALA A 175 48.77 0.02 10.14
CA ALA A 175 50.16 -0.34 10.40
C ALA A 175 50.72 -1.41 9.43
N GLN A 176 52.05 -1.42 9.33
CA GLN A 176 52.86 -2.37 8.55
C GLN A 176 54.23 -2.55 9.23
N GLY A 177 55.03 -3.51 8.78
CA GLY A 177 56.38 -3.78 9.28
C GLY A 177 57.47 -3.00 8.54
N ASP A 178 58.73 -3.42 8.76
CA ASP A 178 59.94 -2.77 8.24
C ASP A 178 60.07 -2.82 6.70
N THR A 179 59.15 -3.49 6.00
CA THR A 179 59.11 -3.61 4.55
C THR A 179 57.68 -3.39 4.03
N VAL A 180 57.47 -3.39 2.70
CA VAL A 180 56.11 -3.40 2.16
C VAL A 180 55.42 -4.70 2.61
N ASP A 181 54.36 -4.60 3.41
CA ASP A 181 53.57 -5.72 3.89
C ASP A 181 52.20 -5.74 3.21
N ASN A 182 51.97 -6.76 2.38
CA ASN A 182 50.69 -6.90 1.69
C ASN A 182 49.73 -7.72 2.55
N ALA A 183 48.59 -7.13 2.89
CA ALA A 183 47.47 -7.87 3.46
C ALA A 183 46.91 -8.87 2.44
N PHE A 184 46.59 -10.08 2.91
CA PHE A 184 45.93 -11.10 2.10
C PHE A 184 45.03 -11.96 2.96
N GLY A 185 44.06 -12.60 2.32
CA GLY A 185 43.18 -13.56 2.95
C GLY A 185 42.47 -14.41 1.93
N TYR A 186 41.88 -15.50 2.40
CA TYR A 186 41.09 -16.41 1.57
C TYR A 186 40.07 -17.15 2.43
N PRO A 187 38.91 -17.53 1.86
CA PRO A 187 37.94 -18.37 2.56
C PRO A 187 38.57 -19.69 2.99
N VAL A 188 38.35 -20.11 4.24
CA VAL A 188 38.69 -21.45 4.72
C VAL A 188 37.48 -22.36 4.59
N ASN A 189 36.31 -21.84 4.95
CA ASN A 189 35.01 -22.45 4.72
C ASN A 189 33.92 -21.34 4.78
N ASN A 190 32.66 -21.75 4.84
CA ASN A 190 31.53 -20.81 4.85
C ASN A 190 31.39 -19.97 6.14
N ALA A 191 32.04 -20.37 7.23
CA ALA A 191 31.97 -19.70 8.53
C ALA A 191 33.27 -18.95 8.88
N SER A 192 34.39 -19.24 8.21
CA SER A 192 35.68 -18.65 8.54
C SER A 192 36.61 -18.41 7.35
N PHE A 193 37.58 -17.53 7.56
CA PHE A 193 38.62 -17.18 6.59
C PHE A 193 39.97 -17.06 7.28
N TYR A 194 41.04 -17.25 6.50
CA TYR A 194 42.39 -16.98 6.94
C TYR A 194 42.78 -15.57 6.51
N VAL A 195 43.55 -14.89 7.36
CA VAL A 195 43.94 -13.50 7.14
C VAL A 195 45.31 -13.22 7.74
N ALA A 196 46.16 -12.59 6.95
CA ALA A 196 47.52 -12.28 7.34
C ALA A 196 48.11 -11.11 6.55
N THR A 197 49.28 -10.67 6.98
CA THR A 197 50.14 -9.75 6.23
C THR A 197 51.44 -10.45 5.87
N LYS A 198 52.03 -10.14 4.72
CA LYS A 198 53.28 -10.76 4.26
C LYS A 198 54.27 -9.71 3.81
N GLY A 199 55.48 -9.80 4.35
CA GLY A 199 56.58 -8.93 3.99
C GLY A 199 57.13 -9.23 2.59
N SER A 200 57.30 -8.18 1.81
CA SER A 200 57.79 -8.21 0.42
C SER A 200 59.18 -8.81 0.25
N VAL A 201 60.05 -8.70 1.26
CA VAL A 201 61.48 -9.07 1.11
C VAL A 201 61.82 -10.42 1.74
N ARG A 202 61.16 -10.79 2.85
CA ARG A 202 61.55 -11.98 3.64
C ARG A 202 60.56 -13.13 3.53
N GLY A 203 59.41 -12.94 2.89
CA GLY A 203 58.37 -13.96 2.76
C GLY A 203 57.69 -14.38 4.08
N ASN A 204 58.10 -13.78 5.20
CA ASN A 204 57.56 -14.03 6.53
C ASN A 204 56.12 -13.55 6.61
N ILE A 205 55.28 -14.36 7.26
CA ILE A 205 53.91 -13.98 7.60
C ILE A 205 53.94 -13.18 8.92
N ALA A 206 53.36 -11.99 8.91
CA ALA A 206 53.27 -11.06 10.03
C ALA A 206 51.82 -10.91 10.52
N GLY A 207 51.67 -10.20 11.64
CA GLY A 207 50.39 -10.04 12.36
C GLY A 207 49.87 -8.61 12.40
N PHE A 208 50.08 -7.78 11.37
CA PHE A 208 49.62 -6.38 11.39
C PHE A 208 48.10 -6.24 11.28
N PRO A 209 47.52 -5.13 11.77
CA PRO A 209 46.09 -4.85 11.68
C PRO A 209 45.57 -4.73 10.24
N VAL A 210 44.37 -5.26 10.00
CA VAL A 210 43.71 -5.21 8.67
C VAL A 210 42.24 -4.90 8.76
N TYR A 211 41.71 -4.29 7.70
CA TYR A 211 40.30 -4.36 7.36
C TYR A 211 40.07 -5.48 6.36
N TRP A 212 38.87 -6.05 6.39
CA TRP A 212 38.46 -7.07 5.44
C TRP A 212 37.01 -6.88 5.01
N SER A 213 36.69 -7.41 3.84
CA SER A 213 35.32 -7.62 3.38
C SER A 213 35.19 -8.96 2.69
N ALA A 214 33.99 -9.53 2.73
CA ALA A 214 33.69 -10.81 2.11
C ALA A 214 32.30 -10.81 1.47
N VAL A 215 32.14 -11.56 0.39
CA VAL A 215 30.88 -11.73 -0.33
C VAL A 215 30.52 -13.19 -0.50
N GLY A 216 29.23 -13.50 -0.51
CA GLY A 216 28.73 -14.86 -0.65
C GLY A 216 27.21 -14.94 -0.56
N PHE A 217 26.69 -16.16 -0.41
CA PHE A 217 25.27 -16.47 -0.24
C PHE A 217 25.08 -17.85 0.37
#